data_AF-A0A425WDA6-F1
#
_entry.id   AF-A0A425WDA6-F1
#
_cell.length_a   1.000
_cell.length_b   1.000
_cell.length_c   1.000
_cell.angle_alpha   90.00
_cell.angle_beta   90.00
_cell.angle_gamma   90.00
#
_symmetry.space_group_name_H-M   'P 1'
#
loop_
_entity.id
_entity.type
_entity.pdbx_description
1 polymer ?
#
loop_
_entity_poly.entity_id
_entity_poly.type
_entity_poly.pdbx_seq_one_letter_code
_entity_poly.pdbx_strand_id
1 'polypeptide(L)'
;MAELLLIVSLIGIFAFGFYVMCRLDRFLEENRKALLKENESCEPSEVTLPHGLSDSEILSEIHRFRETHGTVDIILSDGKEDEY
;
A
#
# COMPACT_ATOMS: atom_id res chain seq x y z
N MET A 1 38.42 -19.25 -33.14
CA MET A 1 37.73 -20.23 -32.27
C MET A 1 37.48 -19.69 -30.87
N ALA A 2 38.51 -19.27 -30.13
CA ALA A 2 38.36 -18.72 -28.77
C ALA A 2 37.50 -17.43 -28.70
N GLU A 3 37.64 -16.52 -29.67
CA GLU A 3 36.86 -15.28 -29.74
C GLU A 3 35.35 -15.54 -29.93
N LEU A 4 34.99 -16.55 -30.73
CA LEU A 4 33.59 -16.94 -30.93
C LEU A 4 32.99 -17.53 -29.64
N LEU A 5 33.77 -18.34 -28.90
CA LEU A 5 33.33 -18.88 -27.61
C LEU A 5 33.14 -17.77 -26.56
N LEU A 6 34.00 -16.75 -26.57
CA LEU A 6 33.86 -15.58 -25.71
C LEU A 6 32.56 -14.82 -26.00
N ILE A 7 32.26 -14.57 -27.28
CA ILE A 7 31.03 -13.85 -27.68
C ILE A 7 29.79 -14.67 -27.33
N VAL A 8 29.78 -15.98 -27.60
CA VAL A 8 28.66 -16.87 -27.27
C VAL A 8 28.45 -16.96 -25.76
N SER A 9 29.53 -17.06 -24.98
CA SER A 9 29.47 -17.07 -23.53
C SER A 9 28.93 -15.75 -22.98
N LEU A 10 29.37 -14.61 -23.53
CA LEU A 10 28.91 -13.29 -23.13
C LEU A 10 27.41 -13.13 -23.38
N ILE A 11 26.95 -13.46 -24.59
CA ILE A 11 25.53 -13.41 -24.96
C ILE A 11 24.72 -14.34 -24.05
N GLY A 12 25.24 -15.54 -23.77
CA GLY A 12 24.59 -16.50 -22.87
C GLY A 12 24.39 -15.98 -21.46
N ILE A 13 25.42 -15.35 -20.87
CA ILE A 13 25.33 -14.75 -19.53
C ILE A 13 24.35 -13.58 -19.51
N PHE A 14 24.36 -12.73 -20.53
CA PHE A 14 23.42 -11.62 -20.63
C PHE A 14 21.97 -12.10 -20.78
N ALA A 15 21.72 -13.06 -21.67
CA ALA A 15 20.38 -13.62 -21.86
C ALA A 15 19.88 -14.34 -20.61
N PHE A 16 20.76 -15.11 -19.95
CA PHE A 16 20.43 -15.79 -18.70
C PHE A 16 20.18 -14.82 -17.56
N GLY A 17 21.06 -13.82 -17.38
CA GLY A 17 20.90 -12.77 -16.38
C GLY A 17 19.62 -11.96 -16.58
N PHE A 18 19.32 -11.59 -17.83
CA PHE A 18 18.09 -10.89 -18.18
C PHE A 18 16.85 -11.74 -17.89
N TYR A 19 16.87 -13.03 -18.23
CA TYR A 19 15.78 -13.95 -17.91
C TYR A 19 15.51 -14.05 -16.40
N VAL A 20 16.57 -14.18 -15.60
CA VAL A 20 16.48 -14.23 -14.14
C VAL A 20 15.96 -12.90 -13.58
N MET A 21 16.47 -11.76 -14.05
CA MET A 21 15.98 -10.43 -13.65
C MET A 21 14.50 -10.25 -13.95
N CYS A 22 14.02 -10.56 -15.16
CA CYS A 22 12.61 -10.46 -15.52
C CYS A 22 11.70 -11.38 -14.68
N ARG A 23 12.19 -12.57 -14.31
CA ARG A 23 11.47 -13.50 -13.44
C ARG A 23 11.40 -13.01 -11.98
N LEU A 24 12.50 -12.45 -11.48
CA LEU A 24 12.57 -11.83 -10.15
C LEU A 24 11.66 -10.62 -10.07
N ASP A 25 11.70 -9.73 -11.06
CA ASP A 25 10.88 -8.52 -11.10
C ASP A 25 9.39 -8.85 -11.00
N ARG A 26 8.92 -9.85 -11.76
CA ARG A 26 7.54 -10.35 -11.68
C ARG A 26 7.19 -10.91 -10.30
N PHE A 27 8.12 -11.62 -9.66
CA PHE A 27 7.91 -12.19 -8.33
C PHE A 27 7.89 -11.11 -7.24
N LEU A 28 8.76 -10.10 -7.37
CA LEU A 28 8.77 -8.94 -6.48
C LEU A 28 7.50 -8.10 -6.65
N GLU A 29 7.03 -7.90 -7.88
CA GLU A 29 5.78 -7.20 -8.18
C GLU A 29 4.57 -7.92 -7.56
N GLU A 30 4.49 -9.25 -7.70
CA GLU A 30 3.44 -10.07 -7.08
C GLU A 30 3.50 -10.01 -5.54
N ASN A 31 4.69 -10.12 -4.94
CA ASN A 31 4.87 -9.97 -3.49
C ASN A 31 4.55 -8.56 -3.02
N ARG A 32 4.96 -7.53 -3.76
CA ARG A 32 4.68 -6.13 -3.45
C ARG A 32 3.18 -5.85 -3.53
N LYS A 33 2.46 -6.44 -4.48
CA LYS A 33 0.99 -6.36 -4.55
C LYS A 33 0.32 -7.09 -3.40
N ALA A 34 0.84 -8.25 -2.99
CA ALA A 34 0.32 -8.96 -1.83
C ALA A 34 0.50 -8.14 -0.54
N LEU A 35 1.70 -7.56 -0.35
CA LEU A 35 1.99 -6.67 0.78
C LEU A 35 1.22 -5.35 0.71
N LEU A 36 1.05 -4.75 -0.47
CA LEU A 36 0.23 -3.55 -0.63
C LEU A 36 -1.24 -3.86 -0.37
N LYS A 37 -1.77 -5.02 -0.79
CA LYS A 37 -3.15 -5.42 -0.48
C LYS A 37 -3.36 -5.67 1.02
N GLU A 38 -2.35 -6.20 1.70
CA GLU A 38 -2.35 -6.33 3.16
C GLU A 38 -2.21 -4.97 3.87
N ASN A 39 -1.48 -4.02 3.28
CA ASN A 39 -1.30 -2.67 3.82
C ASN A 39 -2.41 -1.67 3.42
N GLU A 40 -3.16 -1.91 2.34
CA GLU A 40 -4.45 -1.24 2.05
C GLU A 40 -5.55 -1.75 2.98
N SER A 41 -5.33 -2.91 3.60
CA SER A 41 -6.04 -3.40 4.78
C SER A 41 -5.41 -2.88 6.09
N CYS A 42 -4.43 -1.96 6.06
CA CYS A 42 -4.28 -1.06 7.22
C CYS A 42 -5.58 -0.30 7.29
N GLU A 43 -6.39 -0.78 8.24
CA GLU A 43 -7.68 -0.30 8.64
C GLU A 43 -7.80 1.19 8.32
N PRO A 44 -8.81 1.63 7.54
CA PRO A 44 -9.24 3.00 7.72
C PRO A 44 -9.39 3.13 9.23
N SER A 45 -8.68 4.08 9.83
CA SER A 45 -8.90 4.45 11.23
C SER A 45 -10.28 5.10 11.32
N GLU A 46 -11.31 4.31 10.99
CA GLU A 46 -12.71 4.58 11.18
C GLU A 46 -12.93 4.33 12.66
N VAL A 47 -12.56 5.34 13.44
CA VAL A 47 -12.95 5.40 14.84
C VAL A 47 -14.45 5.67 14.83
N THR A 48 -15.25 4.61 14.85
CA THR A 48 -16.69 4.71 15.05
C THR A 48 -16.92 5.29 16.44
N LEU A 49 -17.23 6.59 16.50
CA LEU A 49 -17.57 7.27 17.75
C LEU A 49 -18.82 6.60 18.36
N PRO A 50 -18.80 6.22 19.65
CA PRO A 50 -19.97 5.62 20.29
C PRO A 50 -21.16 6.57 20.23
N HIS A 51 -22.31 6.04 19.81
CA HIS A 51 -23.55 6.81 19.68
C HIS A 51 -24.00 7.27 21.08
N GLY A 52 -23.92 8.58 21.33
CA GLY A 52 -24.30 9.19 22.62
C GLY A 52 -23.35 10.24 23.19
N LEU A 53 -22.25 10.58 22.49
CA LEU A 53 -21.34 11.64 22.91
C LEU A 53 -21.97 13.03 22.71
N SER A 54 -21.79 13.91 23.70
CA SER A 54 -22.15 15.31 23.58
C SER A 54 -21.25 16.03 22.57
N ASP A 55 -21.72 17.11 21.95
CA ASP A 55 -20.93 17.92 20.99
C ASP A 55 -19.53 18.29 21.52
N SER A 56 -19.43 18.50 22.84
CA SER A 56 -18.18 18.85 23.51
C SER A 56 -17.17 17.69 23.57
N GLU A 57 -17.63 16.45 23.72
CA GLU A 57 -16.76 15.28 23.77
C GLU A 57 -16.28 14.88 22.38
N ILE A 58 -17.13 15.02 21.36
CA ILE A 58 -16.77 14.82 19.96
C ILE A 58 -15.63 15.76 19.55
N LEU A 59 -15.74 17.05 19.90
CA LEU A 59 -14.70 18.04 19.62
C LEU A 59 -13.39 17.75 20.37
N SER A 60 -13.48 17.29 21.62
CA SER A 60 -12.29 16.91 22.39
C SER A 60 -11.57 15.70 21.80
N GLU A 61 -12.32 14.73 21.28
CA GLU A 61 -11.79 13.52 20.65
C GLU A 61 -11.08 13.86 19.32
N ILE A 62 -11.71 14.72 18.50
CA ILE A 62 -11.14 15.26 17.26
C ILE A 62 -9.82 15.99 17.54
N HIS A 63 -9.78 16.82 18.59
CA HIS A 63 -8.55 17.55 18.96
C HIS A 63 -7.43 16.58 19.36
N ARG A 64 -7.74 15.59 20.21
CA ARG A 64 -6.78 14.55 20.64
C ARG A 64 -6.26 13.73 19.46
N PHE A 65 -7.13 13.42 18.50
CA PHE A 65 -6.77 12.70 17.28
C PHE A 65 -5.81 13.50 16.40
N ARG A 66 -6.10 14.81 16.21
CA ARG A 66 -5.21 15.73 15.45
C ARG A 66 -3.85 15.93 16.11
N GLU A 67 -3.78 16.00 17.44
CA GLU A 67 -2.51 16.08 18.16
C GLU A 67 -1.64 14.83 17.96
N THR A 68 -2.26 13.66 17.85
CA THR A 68 -1.55 12.38 17.74
C THR A 68 -1.15 12.05 16.30
N HIS A 69 -1.97 12.42 15.31
CA HIS A 69 -1.80 11.98 13.92
C HIS A 69 -1.46 13.09 12.91
N GLY A 70 -1.25 14.34 13.36
CA GLY A 70 -0.81 15.44 12.50
C GLY A 70 -1.93 15.97 11.57
N THR A 71 -1.61 16.31 10.33
CA THR A 71 -2.57 16.88 9.36
C THR A 71 -3.45 15.78 8.78
N VAL A 72 -4.58 15.53 9.44
CA VAL A 72 -5.63 14.61 9.00
C VAL A 72 -6.91 15.39 8.68
N ASP A 73 -7.53 15.07 7.55
CA ASP A 73 -8.87 15.54 7.19
C ASP A 73 -9.91 14.60 7.81
N ILE A 74 -10.85 15.16 8.57
CA ILE A 74 -11.91 14.41 9.24
C ILE A 74 -13.20 14.62 8.46
N ILE A 75 -13.75 13.55 7.90
CA ILE A 75 -15.00 13.56 7.13
C ILE A 75 -16.10 12.97 8.00
N LEU A 76 -17.15 13.76 8.28
CA LEU A 76 -18.37 13.27 8.92
C LEU A 76 -19.40 12.95 7.84
N SER A 77 -19.80 11.68 7.77
CA SER A 77 -20.89 11.21 6.90
C SER A 77 -22.09 10.84 7.75
N ASP A 78 -23.27 11.40 7.43
CA ASP A 78 -24.54 10.87 7.92
C ASP A 78 -24.77 9.58 7.13
N GLY A 79 -24.76 8.43 7.81
CA GLY A 79 -24.86 7.09 7.22
C GLY A 79 -26.22 6.78 6.61
N LYS A 80 -26.81 7.71 5.84
CA LYS A 80 -27.87 7.39 4.92
C LYS A 80 -27.21 6.69 3.74
N GLU A 81 -27.38 5.37 3.66
CA GLU A 81 -27.28 4.66 2.39
C GLU A 81 -28.15 5.40 1.39
N ASP A 82 -27.50 5.98 0.38
CA ASP A 82 -28.16 6.46 -0.81
C ASP A 82 -28.83 5.25 -1.50
N GLU A 83 -30.09 4.96 -1.13
CA GLU A 83 -30.97 4.09 -1.92
C GLU A 83 -31.23 4.78 -3.27
N TYR A 84 -30.42 4.47 -4.29
CA TYR A 84 -30.70 4.78 -5.69
C TYR A 84 -30.61 3.53 -6.57
#